data_AF-A0A0C3EFZ8-F1
#
_entry.id   AF-A0A0C3EFZ8-F1
#
_cell.length_a   1.000
_cell.length_b   1.000
_cell.length_c   1.000
_cell.angle_alpha   90.00
_cell.angle_beta   90.00
_cell.angle_gamma   90.00
#
_symmetry.space_group_name_H-M   'P 1'
#
loop_
_entity.id
_entity.type
_entity.pdbx_description
1 polymer ?
#
loop_
_entity_poly.entity_id
_entity_poly.type
_entity_poly.pdbx_seq_one_letter_code
_entity_poly.pdbx_strand_id
1 'polypeptide(L)'
;MTQYSSYDSPLTAYPLLRSRLEGTSWSCPSSIPDLHPLRQAVLQRVLTQLTAHDRGVRVCQYEVPGGGVCRDEGCDGLHLSRLTTSEPSDAEVAAFVHRGRCDRRALEDALARVRRRGVRDTDAAVRQALAGLGMRE
;
A
#
# COMPACT_ATOMS: atom_id res chain seq x y z
N MET A 1 -23.71 -22.67 -11.26
CA MET A 1 -23.64 -22.16 -9.88
C MET A 1 -22.32 -22.64 -9.29
N THR A 2 -21.30 -21.80 -9.30
CA THR A 2 -19.95 -22.12 -8.81
C THR A 2 -19.92 -21.96 -7.28
N GLN A 3 -19.70 -23.07 -6.57
CA GLN A 3 -19.51 -23.08 -5.12
C GLN A 3 -18.18 -22.39 -4.78
N TYR A 4 -18.25 -21.33 -3.97
CA TYR A 4 -17.09 -20.67 -3.40
C TYR A 4 -16.53 -21.59 -2.30
N SER A 5 -15.33 -22.12 -2.50
CA SER A 5 -14.66 -22.91 -1.47
C SER A 5 -14.35 -21.98 -0.29
N SER A 6 -14.92 -22.29 0.87
CA SER A 6 -14.69 -21.58 2.13
C SER A 6 -13.21 -21.66 2.45
N TYR A 7 -12.53 -20.51 2.46
CA TYR A 7 -11.11 -20.43 2.81
C TYR A 7 -10.96 -20.75 4.30
N ASP A 8 -10.49 -21.95 4.62
CA ASP A 8 -10.19 -22.35 5.98
C ASP A 8 -8.81 -21.83 6.35
N SER A 9 -8.77 -20.81 7.21
CA SER A 9 -7.52 -20.17 7.57
C SER A 9 -6.62 -21.15 8.33
N PRO A 10 -5.32 -21.25 8.00
CA PRO A 10 -4.39 -22.09 8.78
C PRO A 10 -4.25 -21.62 10.24
N LEU A 11 -4.71 -20.42 10.57
CA LEU A 11 -4.76 -19.89 11.93
C LEU A 11 -5.84 -20.56 12.80
N THR A 12 -6.79 -21.27 12.20
CA THR A 12 -7.79 -22.06 12.95
C THR A 12 -7.17 -23.32 13.57
N ALA A 13 -6.12 -23.87 12.94
CA ALA A 13 -5.46 -25.10 13.39
C ALA A 13 -4.45 -24.88 14.54
N TYR A 14 -4.03 -23.64 14.81
CA TYR A 14 -2.96 -23.34 15.77
C TYR A 14 -3.37 -22.24 16.75
N PRO A 15 -4.18 -22.55 17.78
CA PRO A 15 -4.68 -21.58 18.75
C PRO A 15 -3.57 -20.87 19.54
N LEU A 16 -2.40 -21.48 19.73
CA LEU A 16 -1.27 -20.87 20.42
C LEU A 16 -0.59 -19.75 19.61
N LEU A 17 -0.62 -19.82 18.27
CA LEU A 17 -0.14 -18.73 17.40
C LEU A 17 -1.12 -17.53 17.43
N ARG A 18 -2.43 -17.82 17.52
CA ARG A 18 -3.49 -16.81 17.61
C ARG A 18 -3.35 -15.95 18.87
N SER A 19 -3.11 -16.55 20.04
CA SER A 19 -2.96 -15.80 21.29
C SER A 19 -1.71 -14.90 21.33
N ARG A 20 -0.64 -15.27 20.62
CA ARG A 20 0.56 -14.41 20.49
C ARG A 20 0.34 -13.22 19.56
N LEU A 21 -0.46 -13.38 18.50
CA LEU A 21 -0.86 -12.29 17.62
C LEU A 21 -1.85 -11.33 18.31
N GLU A 22 -2.77 -11.86 19.13
CA GLU A 22 -3.75 -11.07 19.90
C GLU A 22 -3.13 -10.32 21.10
N GLY A 23 -2.02 -10.82 21.67
CA GLY A 23 -1.30 -10.18 22.79
C GLY A 23 -0.48 -8.94 22.40
N THR A 24 -0.14 -8.79 21.12
CA THR A 24 0.36 -7.54 20.53
C THR A 24 -0.80 -6.82 19.85
N SER A 25 -1.71 -6.25 20.63
CA SER A 25 -2.63 -5.22 20.11
C SER A 25 -1.81 -3.97 19.77
N TRP A 26 -1.14 -4.02 18.64
CA TRP A 26 -0.76 -2.84 17.89
C TRP A 26 -1.99 -2.49 17.08
N SER A 27 -2.81 -1.61 17.64
CA SER A 27 -3.98 -1.05 16.98
C SER A 27 -3.52 -0.06 15.88
N CYS A 28 -2.74 -0.53 14.91
CA CYS A 28 -2.78 0.11 13.60
C CYS A 28 -4.12 -0.30 13.01
N PRO A 29 -5.03 0.62 12.71
CA PRO A 29 -6.29 0.27 12.08
C PRO A 29 -5.96 -0.54 10.82
N SER A 30 -6.43 -1.79 10.78
CA SER A 30 -6.25 -2.71 9.65
C SER A 30 -7.03 -2.27 8.42
N SER A 31 -7.70 -1.11 8.48
CA SER A 31 -8.40 -0.44 7.38
C SER A 31 -7.48 -0.28 6.19
N ILE A 32 -7.74 -1.03 5.12
CA ILE A 32 -7.09 -0.89 3.81
C ILE A 32 -7.06 0.60 3.49
N PRO A 33 -5.86 1.20 3.30
CA PRO A 33 -5.78 2.64 3.12
C PRO A 33 -6.44 2.98 1.79
N ASP A 34 -7.21 4.07 1.77
CA ASP A 34 -7.80 4.56 0.53
C ASP A 34 -6.68 4.99 -0.43
N LEU A 35 -6.55 4.30 -1.55
CA LEU A 35 -5.55 4.58 -2.59
C LEU A 35 -6.05 5.59 -3.63
N HIS A 36 -7.30 6.05 -3.55
CA HIS A 36 -7.84 7.07 -4.47
C HIS A 36 -6.97 8.34 -4.52
N PRO A 37 -6.48 8.90 -3.39
CA PRO A 37 -5.61 10.07 -3.42
C PRO A 37 -4.28 9.79 -4.14
N LEU A 38 -3.73 8.59 -4.01
CA LEU A 38 -2.50 8.19 -4.69
C LEU A 38 -2.71 8.10 -6.20
N ARG A 39 -3.81 7.46 -6.63
CA ARG A 39 -4.17 7.36 -8.06
C ARG A 39 -4.37 8.73 -8.69
N GLN A 40 -5.05 9.63 -7.98
CA GLN A 40 -5.25 11.00 -8.45
C GLN A 40 -3.92 11.76 -8.60
N ALA A 41 -3.01 11.63 -7.63
CA ALA A 41 -1.70 12.26 -7.70
C ALA A 41 -0.85 11.74 -8.87
N VAL A 42 -0.89 10.43 -9.12
CA VAL A 42 -0.19 9.81 -10.27
C VAL A 42 -0.77 10.31 -11.59
N LEU A 43 -2.10 10.30 -11.75
CA LEU A 43 -2.77 10.84 -12.94
C LEU A 43 -2.41 12.31 -13.19
N GLN A 44 -2.45 13.14 -12.15
CA GLN A 44 -2.10 14.55 -12.27
C GLN A 44 -0.64 14.76 -12.70
N ARG A 45 0.29 13.97 -12.16
CA ARG A 45 1.70 13.99 -12.56
C ARG A 45 1.86 13.61 -14.04
N VAL A 46 1.19 12.55 -14.49
CA VAL A 46 1.25 12.11 -15.90
C VAL A 46 0.68 13.18 -16.83
N LEU A 47 -0.48 13.75 -16.50
CA LEU A 47 -1.08 14.87 -17.26
C LEU A 47 -0.15 16.07 -17.33
N THR A 48 0.49 16.42 -16.21
CA THR A 48 1.45 17.54 -16.16
C THR A 48 2.66 17.26 -17.04
N GLN A 49 3.18 16.04 -17.04
CA GLN A 49 4.32 15.66 -17.88
C GLN A 49 3.99 15.73 -19.38
N LEU A 50 2.81 15.24 -19.78
CA LEU A 50 2.35 15.26 -21.17
C LEU A 50 2.08 16.69 -21.67
N THR A 51 1.51 17.54 -20.82
CA THR A 51 1.21 18.94 -21.16
C THR A 51 2.40 19.90 -20.97
N ALA A 52 3.47 19.47 -20.28
CA ALA A 52 4.66 20.30 -20.07
C ALA A 52 5.45 20.54 -21.36
N HIS A 53 5.47 19.58 -22.28
CA HIS A 53 6.23 19.68 -23.52
C HIS A 53 5.43 20.31 -24.65
N ASP A 54 4.11 20.14 -24.65
CA ASP A 54 3.26 20.62 -25.73
C ASP A 54 1.96 21.25 -25.17
N ARG A 55 1.85 22.57 -25.34
CA ARG A 55 0.71 23.37 -24.86
C ARG A 55 -0.53 23.20 -25.74
N GLY A 56 -0.42 22.50 -26.87
CA GLY A 56 -1.50 22.28 -27.82
C GLY A 56 -2.21 20.92 -27.70
N VAL A 57 -1.81 20.07 -26.74
CA VAL A 57 -2.34 18.72 -26.59
C VAL A 57 -3.85 18.76 -26.34
N ARG A 58 -4.62 18.22 -27.28
CA ARG A 58 -6.08 18.13 -27.22
C ARG A 58 -6.50 16.69 -26.94
N VAL A 59 -7.58 16.53 -26.18
CA VAL A 59 -8.21 15.22 -25.99
C VAL A 59 -8.71 14.70 -27.32
N CYS A 60 -8.52 13.41 -27.59
CA CYS A 60 -9.02 12.76 -28.78
C CYS A 60 -10.55 12.94 -28.87
N GLN A 61 -11.02 13.50 -29.99
CA GLN A 61 -12.45 13.79 -30.20
C GLN A 61 -13.33 12.54 -30.12
N TYR A 62 -12.79 11.37 -30.45
CA TYR A 62 -13.52 10.11 -30.41
C TYR A 62 -13.74 9.60 -28.99
N GLU A 63 -12.99 10.09 -28.00
CA GLU A 63 -13.16 9.72 -26.60
C GLU A 63 -14.09 10.67 -25.85
N VAL A 64 -14.59 11.73 -26.49
CA VAL A 64 -15.53 12.68 -25.88
C VAL A 64 -16.91 12.48 -26.51
N PRO A 65 -17.98 12.25 -25.72
CA PRO A 65 -18.08 12.23 -24.26
C PRO A 65 -17.93 10.81 -23.68
N GLY A 66 -16.71 10.41 -23.33
CA GLY A 66 -16.37 9.34 -22.38
C GLY A 66 -16.61 7.88 -22.78
N GLY A 67 -17.15 7.60 -23.97
CA GLY A 67 -17.57 6.23 -24.35
C GLY A 67 -16.94 5.66 -25.63
N GLY A 68 -16.22 6.48 -26.41
CA GLY A 68 -15.61 6.00 -27.64
C GLY A 68 -14.17 5.54 -27.45
N VAL A 69 -13.77 4.55 -28.24
CA VAL A 69 -12.41 4.03 -28.29
C VAL A 69 -11.81 4.48 -29.61
N CYS A 70 -10.75 5.28 -29.55
CA CYS A 70 -9.98 5.56 -30.75
C CYS A 70 -9.26 4.29 -31.20
N ARG A 71 -9.39 3.96 -32.49
CA ARG A 71 -8.75 2.80 -33.12
C ARG A 71 -7.57 3.19 -34.02
N ASP A 72 -7.25 4.47 -34.09
CA ASP A 72 -6.17 4.98 -34.90
C ASP A 72 -4.86 4.88 -34.12
N GLU A 73 -3.89 4.13 -34.65
CA GLU A 73 -2.57 3.96 -34.04
C GLU A 73 -1.71 5.22 -34.17
N GLY A 74 -1.99 6.07 -35.18
CA GLY A 74 -1.30 7.33 -35.43
C GLY A 74 -2.00 8.54 -34.83
N CYS A 75 -2.94 8.36 -33.90
CA CYS A 75 -3.66 9.49 -33.32
C CYS A 75 -2.74 10.33 -32.41
N ASP A 76 -2.51 11.58 -32.80
CA ASP A 76 -1.75 12.57 -32.01
C ASP A 76 -2.54 13.14 -30.81
N GLY A 77 -3.80 12.71 -30.63
CA GLY A 77 -4.66 13.17 -29.56
C GLY A 77 -4.33 12.53 -28.21
N LEU A 78 -4.66 13.22 -27.12
CA LEU A 78 -4.58 12.66 -25.78
C LEU A 78 -5.71 11.65 -25.57
N HIS A 79 -5.34 10.40 -25.31
CA HIS A 79 -6.25 9.31 -25.00
C HIS A 79 -6.37 9.12 -23.48
N LEU A 80 -7.52 9.48 -22.91
CA LEU A 80 -7.86 9.30 -21.50
C LEU A 80 -7.84 7.83 -21.09
N SER A 81 -8.23 6.94 -22.00
CA SER A 81 -8.18 5.49 -21.82
C SER A 81 -6.77 4.97 -21.47
N ARG A 82 -5.73 5.57 -22.09
CA ARG A 82 -4.31 5.25 -21.82
C ARG A 82 -3.78 5.89 -20.54
N LEU A 83 -4.41 6.96 -20.06
CA LEU A 83 -4.07 7.59 -18.78
C LEU A 83 -4.62 6.79 -17.61
N THR A 84 -5.83 6.24 -17.73
CA THR A 84 -6.44 5.44 -16.66
C THR A 84 -5.68 4.14 -16.38
N THR A 85 -4.85 3.67 -17.30
CA THR A 85 -3.96 2.52 -17.13
C THR A 85 -2.64 2.85 -16.42
N SER A 86 -2.35 4.13 -16.10
CA SER A 86 -1.16 4.47 -15.32
C SER A 86 -1.39 4.09 -13.85
N GLU A 87 -1.07 2.83 -13.52
CA GLU A 87 -1.11 2.36 -12.14
C GLU A 87 0.07 2.90 -11.34
N PRO A 88 -0.12 3.26 -10.05
CA PRO A 88 0.98 3.63 -9.17
C PRO A 88 1.95 2.45 -9.04
N SER A 89 3.25 2.74 -9.02
CA SER A 89 4.26 1.70 -8.82
C SER A 89 4.18 1.09 -7.42
N ASP A 90 4.61 -0.16 -7.26
CA ASP A 90 4.66 -0.83 -5.95
C ASP A 90 5.42 -0.03 -4.89
N ALA A 91 6.49 0.66 -5.30
CA ALA A 91 7.27 1.53 -4.42
C ALA A 91 6.45 2.75 -3.95
N GLU A 92 5.67 3.38 -4.83
CA GLU A 92 4.79 4.50 -4.49
C GLU A 92 3.65 4.04 -3.58
N VAL A 93 3.06 2.87 -3.86
CA VAL A 93 2.03 2.27 -3.00
C VAL A 93 2.60 1.94 -1.62
N ALA A 94 3.75 1.28 -1.54
CA ALA A 94 4.41 0.95 -0.28
C ALA A 94 4.73 2.20 0.54
N ALA A 95 5.25 3.25 -0.11
CA ALA A 95 5.52 4.53 0.55
C ALA A 95 4.25 5.22 1.05
N PHE A 96 3.17 5.19 0.26
CA PHE A 96 1.88 5.77 0.64
C PHE A 96 1.26 5.03 1.82
N VAL A 97 1.26 3.70 1.80
CA VAL A 97 0.76 2.84 2.89
C VAL A 97 1.57 3.07 4.17
N HIS A 98 2.90 3.18 4.06
CA HIS A 98 3.76 3.45 5.20
C HIS A 98 3.46 4.81 5.85
N ARG A 99 3.19 5.85 5.04
CA ARG A 99 2.84 7.19 5.56
C ARG A 99 1.49 7.22 6.28
N GLY A 100 0.53 6.40 5.85
CA GLY A 100 -0.82 6.40 6.41
C GLY A 100 -1.03 5.49 7.63
N ARG A 101 -0.11 4.55 7.92
CA ARG A 101 -0.38 3.47 8.89
C ARG A 101 0.46 3.47 10.16
N CYS A 102 1.54 4.23 10.23
CA CYS A 102 2.42 4.23 11.39
C CYS A 102 2.75 5.66 11.82
N ASP A 103 2.12 6.12 12.88
CA ASP A 103 2.67 7.24 13.63
C ASP A 103 4.05 6.80 14.13
N ARG A 104 5.11 7.40 13.57
CA ARG A 104 6.50 7.10 13.94
C ARG A 104 6.66 7.16 15.47
N ARG A 105 5.99 8.13 16.09
CA ARG A 105 5.90 8.29 17.55
C ARG A 105 5.23 7.11 18.26
N ALA A 106 4.14 6.58 17.72
CA ALA A 106 3.47 5.42 18.30
C ALA A 106 4.34 4.16 18.25
N LEU A 107 5.12 3.99 17.17
CA LEU A 107 6.10 2.91 17.04
C LEU A 107 7.28 3.10 18.00
N GLU A 108 7.83 4.32 18.08
CA GLU A 108 8.90 4.68 19.03
C GLU A 108 8.45 4.46 20.48
N ASP A 109 7.22 4.88 20.83
CA ASP A 109 6.64 4.68 22.16
C ASP A 109 6.39 3.20 22.46
N ALA A 110 5.96 2.41 21.47
CA ALA A 110 5.80 0.96 21.60
C ALA A 110 7.16 0.28 21.85
N LEU A 111 8.18 0.64 21.08
CA LEU A 111 9.55 0.15 21.27
C LEU A 111 10.10 0.56 22.64
N ALA A 112 9.87 1.79 23.08
CA ALA A 112 10.26 2.26 24.40
C ALA A 112 9.52 1.53 25.53
N ARG A 113 8.26 1.13 25.33
CA ARG A 113 7.50 0.30 26.27
C ARG A 113 8.05 -1.13 26.35
N VAL A 114 8.43 -1.72 25.22
CA VAL A 114 9.07 -3.05 25.18
C VAL A 114 10.44 -3.01 25.88
N ARG A 115 11.26 -1.99 25.60
CA ARG A 115 12.54 -1.78 26.27
C ARG A 115 12.40 -1.65 27.79
N ARG A 116 11.41 -0.89 28.27
CA ARG A 116 11.16 -0.70 29.70
C ARG A 116 10.64 -1.93 30.43
N ARG A 117 9.89 -2.81 29.74
CA ARG A 117 9.37 -4.04 30.37
C ARG A 117 10.44 -5.12 30.52
N GLY A 118 11.55 -5.04 29.78
CA GLY A 118 12.54 -6.10 29.69
C GLY A 118 11.93 -7.34 29.01
N VAL A 119 12.73 -8.04 28.22
CA VAL A 119 12.23 -9.19 27.47
C VAL A 119 12.34 -10.45 28.33
N ARG A 120 11.48 -10.56 29.34
CA ARG A 120 11.37 -11.78 30.13
C ARG A 120 10.57 -12.81 29.32
N ASP A 121 11.20 -13.96 29.06
CA ASP A 121 10.69 -15.12 28.32
C ASP A 121 10.55 -14.99 26.79
N THR A 122 11.55 -14.41 26.10
CA THR A 122 11.70 -14.68 24.66
C THR A 122 12.69 -15.80 24.35
N ASP A 123 12.27 -16.61 23.38
CA ASP A 123 13.03 -17.67 22.75
C ASP A 123 14.43 -17.22 22.32
N ALA A 124 15.39 -18.13 22.32
CA ALA A 124 16.80 -17.81 22.06
C ALA A 124 17.00 -17.16 20.68
N ALA A 125 16.21 -17.60 19.69
CA ALA A 125 16.22 -17.06 18.33
C ALA A 125 15.77 -15.58 18.28
N VAL A 126 14.77 -15.21 19.07
CA VAL A 126 14.26 -13.83 19.12
C VAL A 126 15.26 -12.91 19.80
N ARG A 127 15.92 -13.39 20.86
CA ARG A 127 17.01 -12.66 21.52
C ARG A 127 18.19 -12.39 20.58
N GLN A 128 18.54 -13.36 19.74
CA GLN A 128 19.61 -13.23 18.77
C GLN A 128 19.27 -12.22 17.67
N ALA A 129 18.03 -12.23 17.17
CA ALA A 129 17.56 -11.24 16.20
C ALA A 129 17.54 -9.81 16.78
N LEU A 130 17.08 -9.65 18.02
CA LEU A 130 17.08 -8.35 18.71
C LEU A 130 18.51 -7.82 18.98
N ALA A 131 19.44 -8.70 19.31
CA ALA A 131 20.86 -8.34 19.46
C ALA A 131 21.47 -7.88 18.12
N GLY A 132 21.09 -8.50 17.00
CA GLY A 132 21.49 -8.07 15.65
C GLY A 132 20.96 -6.69 15.26
N LEU A 133 19.88 -6.23 15.89
CA LEU A 133 19.30 -4.89 15.71
C LEU A 133 19.89 -3.84 16.68
N GLY A 134 20.94 -4.19 17.44
CA GLY A 134 21.61 -3.27 18.37
C GLY A 134 20.82 -2.98 19.66
N MET A 135 19.76 -3.74 19.94
CA MET A 135 19.02 -3.65 21.20
C MET A 135 19.60 -4.64 22.21
N ARG A 136 20.66 -4.20 22.91
CA ARG A 136 21.20 -4.88 24.09
C ARG A 136 20.50 -4.34 25.36
N GLU A 137 20.25 -5.24 26.30
CA GLU A 137 19.81 -4.91 27.68
C GLU A 137 20.82 -3.99 28.37
#